data_AF-A0A7Y0KI48-F1
#
_entry.id   AF-A0A7Y0KI48-F1
#
_cell.length_a   1.000
_cell.length_b   1.000
_cell.length_c   1.000
_cell.angle_alpha   90.00
_cell.angle_beta   90.00
_cell.angle_gamma   90.00
#
_symmetry.space_group_name_H-M   'P 1'
#
loop_
_entity.id
_entity.type
_entity.pdbx_description
1 polymer ?
#
loop_
_entity_poly.entity_id
_entity_poly.type
_entity_poly.pdbx_seq_one_letter_code
_entity_poly.pdbx_strand_id
1 'polypeptide(L)'
;MPEVSRSADDAAQHATELTARLARLADEVADSEEKVAATYENSARLRPHAAERLQGAAQEARAFAEREREQGRRLREQHER
;
A
#
# COMPACT_ATOMS: atom_id res chain seq x y z
N MET A 1 9.58 -32.27 -25.83
CA MET A 1 8.64 -31.36 -25.15
C MET A 1 9.40 -30.22 -24.43
N PRO A 2 10.01 -29.25 -25.12
CA PRO A 2 10.72 -28.13 -24.48
C PRO A 2 9.90 -26.83 -24.39
N GLU A 3 8.87 -26.64 -25.23
CA GLU A 3 8.14 -25.37 -25.33
C GLU A 3 7.22 -25.09 -24.12
N VAL A 4 6.70 -26.14 -23.48
CA VAL A 4 5.83 -26.02 -22.30
C VAL A 4 6.61 -25.55 -21.07
N SER A 5 7.88 -25.95 -20.94
CA SER A 5 8.76 -25.51 -19.84
C SER A 5 9.03 -24.01 -19.93
N ARG A 6 9.38 -23.52 -21.13
CA ARG A 6 9.69 -22.10 -21.35
C ARG A 6 8.50 -21.19 -21.07
N SER A 7 7.30 -21.61 -21.45
CA SER A 7 6.07 -20.86 -21.15
C SER A 7 5.72 -20.82 -19.65
N ALA A 8 6.07 -21.87 -18.89
CA ALA A 8 5.86 -21.89 -17.45
C ALA A 8 6.88 -21.02 -16.70
N ASP A 9 8.14 -21.04 -17.17
CA ASP A 9 9.22 -20.20 -16.63
C ASP A 9 8.93 -18.71 -16.88
N ASP A 10 8.47 -18.34 -18.09
CA ASP A 10 8.08 -16.96 -18.43
C ASP A 10 6.90 -16.47 -17.57
N ALA A 11 5.91 -17.35 -17.33
CA ALA A 11 4.75 -17.03 -16.49
C ALA A 11 5.15 -16.83 -15.02
N ALA A 12 6.06 -17.66 -14.49
CA ALA A 12 6.58 -17.54 -13.13
C ALA A 12 7.39 -16.25 -12.94
N GLN A 13 8.24 -15.90 -13.92
CA GLN A 13 8.97 -14.63 -13.90
C GLN A 13 8.01 -13.44 -13.94
N HIS A 14 6.98 -13.47 -14.80
CA HIS A 14 6.04 -12.37 -14.89
C HIS A 14 5.21 -12.21 -13.61
N ALA A 15 4.77 -13.31 -12.99
CA ALA A 15 4.08 -13.27 -11.70
C ALA A 15 4.96 -12.66 -10.60
N THR A 16 6.25 -12.98 -10.60
CA THR A 16 7.26 -12.43 -9.68
C THR A 16 7.39 -10.91 -9.83
N GLU A 17 7.56 -10.43 -11.07
CA GLU A 17 7.64 -8.99 -11.38
C GLU A 17 6.37 -8.23 -10.98
N LEU A 18 5.20 -8.82 -11.21
CA LEU A 18 3.91 -8.27 -10.80
C LEU A 18 3.79 -8.17 -9.28
N THR A 19 4.16 -9.23 -8.54
CA THR A 19 4.15 -9.23 -7.07
C THR A 19 5.06 -8.12 -6.51
N ALA A 20 6.28 -7.99 -7.05
CA ALA A 20 7.19 -6.92 -6.66
C ALA A 20 6.65 -5.52 -6.98
N ARG A 21 5.93 -5.36 -8.10
CA ARG A 21 5.27 -4.09 -8.45
C ARG A 21 4.09 -3.78 -7.53
N LEU A 22 3.27 -4.77 -7.19
CA LEU A 22 2.15 -4.61 -6.24
C LEU A 22 2.66 -4.24 -4.85
N ALA A 23 3.75 -4.85 -4.38
CA ALA A 23 4.35 -4.52 -3.10
C ALA A 23 4.81 -3.06 -3.04
N ARG A 24 5.48 -2.57 -4.09
CA ARG A 24 5.90 -1.17 -4.20
C ARG A 24 4.70 -0.22 -4.25
N LEU A 25 3.66 -0.56 -5.03
CA LEU A 25 2.47 0.26 -5.11
C LEU A 25 1.77 0.39 -3.76
N ALA A 26 1.69 -0.69 -2.98
CA ALA A 26 1.12 -0.65 -1.64
C ALA A 26 1.89 0.31 -0.71
N ASP A 27 3.22 0.32 -0.77
CA ASP A 27 4.03 1.29 -0.02
C ASP A 27 3.77 2.74 -0.48
N GLU A 28 3.70 2.99 -1.79
CA GLU A 28 3.43 4.32 -2.35
C GLU A 28 2.04 4.85 -1.94
N VAL A 29 1.04 3.96 -1.91
CA VAL A 29 -0.31 4.29 -1.44
C VAL A 29 -0.29 4.60 0.06
N ALA A 30 0.39 3.78 0.86
CA ALA A 30 0.51 4.02 2.30
C ALA A 30 1.13 5.38 2.62
N ASP A 31 2.23 5.73 1.94
CA ASP A 31 2.91 7.01 2.13
C ASP A 31 2.05 8.20 1.66
N SER A 32 1.20 8.00 0.66
CA SER A 32 0.24 9.01 0.20
C SER A 32 -0.85 9.23 1.24
N GLU A 33 -1.41 8.16 1.80
CA GLU A 33 -2.44 8.22 2.84
C GLU A 33 -1.93 8.83 4.14
N GLU A 34 -0.66 8.61 4.51
CA GLU A 34 -0.06 9.32 5.66
C GLU A 34 0.01 10.83 5.46
N LYS A 35 0.33 11.29 4.25
CA LYS A 35 0.34 12.72 3.92
C LYS A 35 -1.08 13.32 3.97
N VAL A 36 -2.08 12.55 3.53
CA VAL A 36 -3.49 12.92 3.65
C VAL A 36 -3.88 13.04 5.13
N ALA A 37 -3.53 12.05 5.96
CA ALA A 37 -3.77 12.09 7.39
C ALA A 37 -3.15 13.33 8.05
N ALA A 38 -1.88 13.63 7.76
CA ALA A 38 -1.19 14.81 8.27
C ALA A 38 -1.89 16.12 7.83
N THR A 39 -2.42 16.16 6.61
CA THR A 39 -3.18 17.31 6.10
C THR A 39 -4.49 17.50 6.87
N TYR A 40 -5.20 16.42 7.17
CA TYR A 40 -6.40 16.47 7.99
C TYR A 40 -6.10 16.91 9.43
N GLU A 41 -5.04 16.41 10.06
CA GLU A 41 -4.63 16.84 11.40
C GLU A 41 -4.27 18.33 11.45
N ASN A 42 -3.52 18.81 10.46
CA ASN A 42 -3.21 20.24 10.35
C ASN A 42 -4.49 21.06 10.16
N SER A 43 -5.41 20.58 9.33
CA SER A 43 -6.71 21.24 9.13
C SER A 43 -7.56 21.26 10.42
N ALA A 44 -7.51 20.19 11.23
CA ALA A 44 -8.22 20.10 12.50
C ALA A 44 -7.75 21.17 13.50
N ARG A 45 -6.44 21.43 13.55
CA ARG A 45 -5.84 22.49 14.39
C ARG A 45 -6.34 23.88 14.02
N LEU A 46 -6.58 24.11 12.73
CA LEU A 46 -7.01 25.42 12.21
C LEU A 46 -8.54 25.60 12.27
N ARG A 47 -9.31 24.52 12.41
CA ARG A 47 -10.79 24.53 12.33
C ARG A 47 -11.40 23.79 13.52
N PRO A 48 -11.50 24.42 14.70
CA PRO A 48 -12.00 23.78 15.92
C PRO A 48 -13.40 23.16 15.76
N HIS A 49 -14.29 23.84 15.03
CA HIS A 49 -15.65 23.38 14.74
C HIS A 49 -15.74 22.11 13.89
N ALA A 50 -14.64 21.71 13.23
CA ALA A 50 -14.57 20.51 12.40
C ALA A 50 -13.49 19.53 12.90
N ALA A 51 -12.86 19.80 14.05
CA ALA A 51 -11.66 19.11 14.50
C ALA A 51 -11.89 17.61 14.69
N GLU A 52 -12.97 17.20 15.36
CA GLU A 52 -13.28 15.79 15.60
C GLU A 52 -13.45 15.00 14.29
N ARG A 53 -14.22 15.54 13.34
CA ARG A 53 -14.43 14.92 12.03
C ARG A 53 -13.13 14.81 11.23
N LEU A 54 -12.29 15.85 11.27
CA LEU A 54 -11.00 15.86 10.59
C LEU A 54 -10.00 14.89 11.24
N GLN A 55 -10.01 14.78 12.57
CA GLN A 55 -9.22 13.79 13.29
C GLN A 55 -9.68 12.37 12.98
N GLY A 56 -10.99 12.12 12.87
CA GLY A 56 -11.54 10.84 12.42
C GLY A 56 -11.04 10.46 11.02
N ALA A 57 -11.14 11.39 10.05
CA ALA A 57 -10.61 11.18 8.71
C ALA A 57 -9.10 10.93 8.69
N ALA A 58 -8.33 11.60 9.55
CA ALA A 58 -6.89 11.35 9.69
C ALA A 58 -6.60 9.94 10.23
N GLN A 59 -7.38 9.48 11.22
CA GLN A 59 -7.24 8.12 11.77
C GLN A 59 -7.60 7.05 10.74
N GLU A 60 -8.66 7.26 9.96
CA GLU A 60 -9.06 6.36 8.87
C GLU A 60 -7.96 6.23 7.81
N ALA A 61 -7.38 7.37 7.38
CA ALA A 61 -6.28 7.39 6.43
C ALA A 61 -5.04 6.66 6.96
N ARG A 62 -4.67 6.85 8.24
CA ARG A 62 -3.57 6.09 8.87
C ARG A 62 -3.85 4.60 8.93
N ALA A 63 -5.06 4.21 9.33
CA ALA A 63 -5.44 2.81 9.38
C ALA A 63 -5.40 2.17 7.99
N PHE A 64 -5.73 2.92 6.93
CA PHE A 64 -5.56 2.46 5.56
C PHE A 64 -4.08 2.29 5.19
N ALA A 65 -3.24 3.30 5.47
CA ALA A 65 -1.80 3.23 5.22
C ALA A 65 -1.14 2.02 5.91
N GLU A 66 -1.52 1.73 7.17
CA GLU A 66 -1.01 0.58 7.91
C GLU A 66 -1.38 -0.75 7.24
N ARG A 67 -2.63 -0.89 6.76
CA ARG A 67 -3.06 -2.08 6.02
C ARG A 67 -2.29 -2.27 4.72
N GLU A 68 -2.09 -1.20 3.97
CA GLU A 68 -1.31 -1.26 2.72
C GLU A 68 0.15 -1.65 2.98
N ARG A 69 0.78 -1.11 4.03
CA ARG A 69 2.14 -1.55 4.43
C ARG A 69 2.18 -3.01 4.81
N GLU A 70 1.19 -3.49 5.55
CA GLU A 70 1.09 -4.89 5.89
C GLU A 70 0.94 -5.76 4.64
N GLN A 71 0.09 -5.34 3.70
CA GLN A 71 -0.09 -6.02 2.42
C GLN A 71 1.21 -6.03 1.59
N GLY A 72 1.91 -4.89 1.49
CA GLY A 72 3.21 -4.79 0.82
C GLY A 72 4.27 -5.69 1.45
N ARG A 73 4.30 -5.79 2.79
CA ARG A 73 5.16 -6.76 3.50
C ARG A 73 4.81 -8.21 3.16
N ARG A 74 3.54 -8.58 3.22
CA ARG A 74 3.08 -9.94 2.88
C ARG A 74 3.43 -10.33 1.44
N LEU A 75 3.28 -9.40 0.48
CA LEU A 75 3.64 -9.62 -0.91
C LEU A 75 5.15 -9.83 -1.11
N ARG A 76 5.99 -9.08 -0.37
CA ARG A 76 7.46 -9.30 -0.37
C ARG A 76 7.84 -10.65 0.23
N GLU A 77 7.24 -11.01 1.36
CA GLU A 77 7.48 -12.31 2.00
C GLU A 77 7.06 -13.49 1.13
N GLN A 78 6.01 -13.33 0.30
CA GLN A 78 5.60 -14.33 -0.69
C GLN A 78 6.55 -14.41 -1.88
N HIS A 79 7.23 -13.32 -2.23
CA HIS A 79 8.23 -13.25 -3.30
C HIS A 79 9.58 -13.86 -2.87
N GLU A 80 9.95 -13.77 -1.60
CA GLU A 80 11.23 -14.28 -1.07
C GLU A 80 11.24 -15.80 -0.75
N ARG A 81 10.09 -16.48 -0.86
CA ARG A 81 9.93 -17.93 -0.62
C ARG A 81 9.94 -18.72 -1.91
#